data_AF-A0AA39ZAQ2-F1
#
_entry.id   AF-A0AA39ZAQ2-F1
#
_cell.length_a   1.000
_cell.length_b   1.000
_cell.length_c   1.000
_cell.angle_alpha   90.00
_cell.angle_beta   90.00
_cell.angle_gamma   90.00
#
_symmetry.space_group_name_H-M   'P 1'
#
loop_
_entity.id
_entity.type
_entity.pdbx_description
1 polymer ?
#
loop_
_entity_poly.entity_id
_entity_poly.type
_entity_poly.pdbx_seq_one_letter_code
_entity_poly.pdbx_strand_id
1 'polypeptide(L)'
;MHPPTPSRALLLCALAALGGKAVAEESSKTTTTSTPVVTPCVATATTGAGAFFDLRPDTAVVVPEGEKPPKGSPVDDYVARGWDYGSNFTLNFCSPVVKEVEDVVGLDKDLWKNVSAYYETKGKVYALGLSDGNLVPRGRKLVLQYSGGSPCGVSDEKSKEKRWEVHDGATYKYHEYDDDESEDSESRRASKDKDEDDEDEDRKDKDKEKEKEKLKTQRRKSATFSFLCDRDPDTPTAASFVGTDPDECAYFFEVRSMHACSIAEPHKPGSVGPGSVFAIIFFIAVLVYVVGGIFYQRTVAHARGWRQLPNYSLWAGIWSFIVDLFTILTSSCGRLIPRGRGYHTLSGSPSGRRHSRDAENRLIDQLDEEWDD
;
A
#
# COMPACT_ATOMS: atom_id res chain seq x y z
N MET A 1 47.18 29.44 47.10
CA MET A 1 45.87 28.81 47.38
C MET A 1 45.15 28.58 46.07
N HIS A 2 45.19 27.33 45.59
CA HIS A 2 44.57 26.89 44.34
C HIS A 2 43.19 26.28 44.61
N PRO A 3 42.15 26.57 43.82
CA PRO A 3 40.93 25.78 43.83
C PRO A 3 41.11 24.49 42.99
N PRO A 4 40.52 23.35 43.42
CA PRO A 4 40.71 22.07 42.75
C PRO A 4 39.88 21.95 41.45
N THR A 5 40.51 21.36 40.45
CA THR A 5 39.96 20.96 39.16
C THR A 5 38.95 19.81 39.27
N PRO A 6 37.77 19.86 38.62
CA PRO A 6 36.95 18.68 38.44
C PRO A 6 37.56 17.75 37.38
N SER A 7 37.73 16.48 37.76
CA SER A 7 38.33 15.40 36.99
C SER A 7 37.74 15.23 35.59
N ARG A 8 38.63 15.20 34.59
CA ARG A 8 38.41 14.91 33.16
C ARG A 8 37.91 13.49 32.83
N ALA A 9 37.34 12.76 33.79
CA ALA A 9 36.98 11.34 33.63
C ALA A 9 35.49 11.07 33.38
N LEU A 10 34.63 12.09 33.37
CA LEU A 10 33.18 11.95 33.16
C LEU A 10 32.67 12.42 31.79
N LEU A 11 33.58 12.67 30.83
CA LEU A 11 33.25 13.26 29.52
C LEU A 11 33.54 12.35 28.30
N LEU A 12 33.72 11.04 28.50
CA LEU A 12 34.04 10.09 27.42
C LEU A 12 33.13 8.86 27.29
N CYS A 13 31.92 8.86 27.89
CA CYS A 13 30.95 7.77 27.71
C CYS A 13 29.62 8.17 27.04
N ALA A 14 29.52 9.36 26.43
CA ALA A 14 28.28 9.84 25.80
C ALA A 14 28.32 9.87 24.25
N LEU A 15 29.15 9.04 23.61
CA LEU A 15 29.29 9.02 22.14
C LEU A 15 29.22 7.64 21.47
N ALA A 16 28.63 6.63 22.12
CA ALA A 16 28.50 5.29 21.53
C ALA A 16 27.14 4.62 21.81
N ALA A 17 26.03 5.34 21.65
CA ALA A 17 24.68 4.75 21.78
C ALA A 17 23.65 5.30 20.77
N LEU A 18 24.09 5.59 19.54
CA LEU A 18 23.20 5.77 18.38
C LEU A 18 23.60 4.79 17.27
N GLY A 19 23.60 3.50 17.63
CA GLY A 19 23.54 2.39 16.67
C GLY A 19 22.14 1.82 16.71
N GLY A 20 21.24 2.36 15.90
CA GLY A 20 19.87 1.85 15.76
C GLY A 20 19.91 0.42 15.24
N LYS A 21 19.47 -0.53 16.06
CA LYS A 21 19.09 -1.87 15.58
C LYS A 21 17.72 -1.74 14.92
N ALA A 22 17.70 -1.66 13.59
CA ALA A 22 16.52 -2.02 12.83
C ALA A 22 16.38 -3.54 12.91
N VAL A 23 15.40 -4.01 13.69
CA VAL A 23 14.90 -5.37 13.58
C VAL A 23 14.05 -5.39 12.32
N ALA A 24 14.55 -6.04 11.28
CA ALA A 24 13.74 -6.48 10.17
C ALA A 24 12.79 -7.54 10.72
N GLU A 25 11.52 -7.18 10.89
CA GLU A 25 10.47 -8.16 11.13
C GLU A 25 10.10 -8.75 9.77
N GLU A 26 10.59 -9.96 9.55
CA GLU A 26 10.30 -10.79 8.41
C GLU A 26 8.81 -11.10 8.39
N SER A 27 8.17 -10.72 7.28
CA SER A 27 6.75 -10.96 7.01
C SER A 27 6.40 -12.43 7.22
N SER A 28 5.70 -12.71 8.31
CA SER A 28 5.19 -14.04 8.63
C SER A 28 4.12 -14.43 7.61
N LYS A 29 4.47 -15.41 6.79
CA LYS A 29 3.60 -16.19 5.93
C LYS A 29 2.40 -16.73 6.74
N THR A 30 1.26 -16.07 6.63
CA THR A 30 -0.01 -16.62 7.12
C THR A 30 -0.83 -17.10 5.93
N THR A 31 -0.75 -18.41 5.70
CA THR A 31 -1.74 -19.17 4.96
C THR A 31 -3.04 -19.14 5.76
N THR A 32 -4.09 -18.50 5.23
CA THR A 32 -5.47 -18.76 5.68
C THR A 32 -6.40 -18.71 4.48
N THR A 33 -7.06 -19.84 4.27
CA THR A 33 -7.98 -20.16 3.19
C THR A 33 -9.36 -19.54 3.47
N SER A 34 -9.72 -18.48 2.74
CA SER A 34 -11.06 -18.19 2.19
C SER A 34 -11.03 -16.88 1.36
N THR A 35 -11.26 -16.98 0.06
CA THR A 35 -11.80 -16.03 -0.97
C THR A 35 -12.05 -14.54 -0.59
N PRO A 36 -11.81 -13.57 -1.50
CA PRO A 36 -10.58 -12.84 -1.75
C PRO A 36 -10.65 -11.36 -1.28
N VAL A 37 -9.75 -10.93 -0.40
CA VAL A 37 -9.54 -9.50 -0.11
C VAL A 37 -8.71 -8.91 -1.25
N VAL A 38 -9.29 -8.05 -2.08
CA VAL A 38 -8.53 -7.32 -3.11
C VAL A 38 -8.26 -5.89 -2.63
N THR A 39 -7.01 -5.60 -2.30
CA THR A 39 -6.48 -4.23 -2.26
C THR A 39 -4.97 -4.31 -2.51
N PRO A 40 -4.52 -3.92 -3.71
CA PRO A 40 -3.91 -2.60 -3.80
C PRO A 40 -4.29 -1.86 -5.10
N CYS A 41 -5.17 -0.85 -4.99
CA CYS A 41 -5.54 0.10 -6.05
C CYS A 41 -4.46 1.19 -6.27
N VAL A 42 -3.20 0.77 -6.29
CA VAL A 42 -2.03 1.66 -6.36
C VAL A 42 -1.03 1.08 -7.34
N ALA A 43 -0.30 1.96 -8.03
CA ALA A 43 0.74 1.55 -8.96
C ALA A 43 1.96 2.45 -8.83
N THR A 44 3.14 1.88 -9.10
CA THR A 44 4.38 2.64 -9.25
C THR A 44 4.87 2.48 -10.68
N ALA A 45 5.16 3.59 -11.37
CA ALA A 45 5.71 3.57 -12.71
C ALA A 45 7.05 2.82 -12.72
N THR A 46 7.22 1.96 -13.72
CA THR A 46 8.47 1.24 -13.99
C THR A 46 9.54 2.12 -14.63
N THR A 47 9.20 3.34 -15.04
CA THR A 47 10.14 4.31 -15.63
C THR A 47 10.86 5.11 -14.56
N GLY A 48 12.14 5.44 -14.79
CA GLY A 48 13.16 5.80 -13.78
C GLY A 48 12.90 6.98 -12.84
N ALA A 49 11.75 7.67 -12.93
CA ALA A 49 11.32 8.66 -11.96
C ALA A 49 10.56 8.06 -10.76
N GLY A 50 10.01 6.84 -10.87
CA GLY A 50 9.25 6.20 -9.78
C GLY A 50 7.97 6.97 -9.44
N ALA A 51 7.16 7.30 -10.45
CA ALA A 51 5.87 7.96 -10.21
C ALA A 51 4.92 7.02 -9.46
N PHE A 52 4.27 7.52 -8.40
CA PHE A 52 3.28 6.77 -7.64
C PHE A 52 1.88 7.22 -8.04
N PHE A 53 0.96 6.27 -8.14
CA PHE A 53 -0.43 6.47 -8.51
C PHE A 53 -1.33 5.80 -7.48
N ASP A 54 -2.34 6.51 -7.01
CA ASP A 54 -3.27 6.01 -6.00
C ASP A 54 -4.70 6.33 -6.42
N LEU A 55 -5.43 5.31 -6.86
CA LEU A 55 -6.81 5.45 -7.33
C LEU A 55 -7.84 5.11 -6.24
N ARG A 56 -7.41 4.82 -4.99
CA ARG A 56 -8.33 4.55 -3.88
C ARG A 56 -9.34 5.69 -3.63
N PRO A 57 -9.00 6.98 -3.82
CA PRO A 57 -9.99 8.05 -3.70
C PRO A 57 -11.10 8.00 -4.76
N ASP A 58 -10.86 7.36 -5.90
CA ASP A 58 -11.86 7.19 -6.96
C ASP A 58 -12.76 5.96 -6.76
N THR A 59 -12.46 5.10 -5.80
CA THR A 59 -13.30 3.93 -5.49
C THR A 59 -14.61 4.38 -4.86
N ALA A 60 -15.74 3.98 -5.44
CA ALA A 60 -17.05 4.22 -4.84
C ALA A 60 -17.24 3.27 -3.64
N VAL A 61 -17.64 3.82 -2.50
CA VAL A 61 -17.72 3.11 -1.22
C VAL A 61 -19.17 2.97 -0.77
N VAL A 62 -19.55 1.76 -0.34
CA VAL A 62 -20.83 1.52 0.30
C VAL A 62 -20.82 2.16 1.69
N VAL A 63 -21.69 3.13 1.91
CA VAL A 63 -21.83 3.79 3.22
C VAL A 63 -22.93 3.07 4.00
N PRO A 64 -22.65 2.47 5.16
CA PRO A 64 -23.68 1.87 5.98
C PRO A 64 -24.65 2.94 6.50
N GLU A 65 -25.93 2.58 6.61
CA GLU A 65 -26.98 3.51 7.05
C GLU A 65 -26.62 4.14 8.41
N GLY A 66 -26.52 5.48 8.44
CA GLY A 66 -26.23 6.26 9.64
C GLY A 66 -24.79 6.76 9.78
N GLU A 67 -23.87 6.32 8.91
CA GLU A 67 -22.49 6.84 8.89
C GLU A 67 -22.30 7.91 7.80
N LYS A 68 -21.33 8.81 8.01
CA LYS A 68 -20.97 9.81 7.01
C LYS A 68 -19.96 9.20 6.04
N PRO A 69 -20.09 9.44 4.72
CA PRO A 69 -19.08 9.01 3.77
C PRO A 69 -17.71 9.58 4.12
N PRO A 70 -16.63 8.84 3.81
CA PRO A 70 -15.29 9.41 3.81
C PRO A 70 -15.25 10.70 2.99
N LYS A 71 -14.53 11.70 3.48
CA LYS A 71 -14.50 13.02 2.83
C LYS A 71 -13.85 12.89 1.45
N GLY A 72 -14.64 13.12 0.40
CA GLY A 72 -14.18 13.12 -0.99
C GLY A 72 -14.19 11.75 -1.68
N SER A 73 -14.71 10.69 -1.07
CA SER A 73 -14.94 9.42 -1.76
C SER A 73 -16.30 9.42 -2.46
N PRO A 74 -16.40 8.92 -3.70
CA PRO A 74 -17.67 8.67 -4.36
C PRO A 74 -18.53 7.69 -3.54
N VAL A 75 -19.84 7.94 -3.52
CA VAL A 75 -20.83 7.07 -2.84
C VAL A 75 -21.67 6.30 -3.87
N ASP A 76 -21.85 6.87 -5.05
CA ASP A 76 -22.61 6.26 -6.14
C ASP A 76 -21.67 5.59 -7.15
N ASP A 77 -22.18 4.51 -7.77
CA ASP A 77 -21.51 3.88 -8.91
C ASP A 77 -21.36 4.84 -10.10
N TYR A 78 -20.26 4.68 -10.84
CA TYR A 78 -20.04 5.43 -12.07
C TYR A 78 -20.91 4.90 -13.19
N VAL A 79 -21.47 5.82 -13.98
CA VAL A 79 -22.28 5.49 -15.15
C VAL A 79 -21.58 5.94 -16.42
N ALA A 80 -21.22 5.00 -17.29
CA ALA A 80 -20.75 5.29 -18.65
C ALA A 80 -21.89 5.10 -19.65
N ARG A 81 -22.17 6.14 -20.43
CA ARG A 81 -23.24 6.11 -21.44
C ARG A 81 -22.74 5.44 -22.71
N GLY A 82 -23.32 4.30 -23.07
CA GLY A 82 -23.05 3.61 -24.33
C GLY A 82 -24.06 3.99 -25.41
N TRP A 83 -24.02 5.24 -25.91
CA TRP A 83 -24.97 5.71 -26.93
C TRP A 83 -24.99 4.80 -28.16
N ASP A 84 -23.81 4.37 -28.62
CA ASP A 84 -23.68 3.50 -29.79
C ASP A 84 -24.00 2.03 -29.48
N TYR A 85 -23.87 1.61 -28.21
CA TYR A 85 -24.16 0.25 -27.77
C TYR A 85 -25.64 0.04 -27.41
N GLY A 86 -26.36 1.12 -27.11
CA GLY A 86 -27.78 1.08 -26.73
C GLY A 86 -28.04 0.66 -25.28
N SER A 87 -27.03 0.69 -24.41
CA SER A 87 -27.19 0.43 -22.97
C SER A 87 -26.21 1.26 -22.15
N ASN A 88 -26.59 1.56 -20.91
CA ASN A 88 -25.70 2.24 -19.97
C ASN A 88 -24.92 1.20 -19.16
N PHE A 89 -23.69 1.55 -18.82
CA PHE A 89 -22.79 0.71 -18.04
C PHE A 89 -22.66 1.27 -16.64
N THR A 90 -22.80 0.42 -15.64
CA THR A 90 -22.57 0.73 -14.23
C THR A 90 -21.25 0.12 -13.79
N LEU A 91 -20.37 0.93 -13.21
CA LEU A 91 -18.96 0.61 -13.02
C LEU A 91 -18.49 1.12 -11.65
N ASN A 92 -17.60 0.36 -11.01
CA ASN A 92 -16.80 0.80 -9.88
C ASN A 92 -15.33 0.46 -10.12
N PHE A 93 -14.41 1.14 -9.43
CA PHE A 93 -12.97 0.98 -9.57
C PHE A 93 -12.35 0.38 -8.32
N CYS A 94 -11.50 -0.63 -8.52
CA CYS A 94 -10.82 -1.43 -7.49
C CYS A 94 -11.71 -2.07 -6.40
N SER A 95 -13.02 -2.03 -6.57
CA SER A 95 -14.03 -2.56 -5.65
C SER A 95 -15.25 -3.03 -6.44
N PRO A 96 -16.07 -3.93 -5.90
CA PRO A 96 -17.37 -4.27 -6.48
C PRO A 96 -18.30 -3.06 -6.54
N VAL A 97 -19.32 -3.11 -7.40
CA VAL A 97 -20.34 -2.06 -7.48
C VAL A 97 -21.05 -1.87 -6.13
N VAL A 98 -21.41 -0.62 -5.84
CA VAL A 98 -22.11 -0.23 -4.61
C VAL A 98 -23.53 -0.80 -4.61
N LYS A 99 -24.22 -0.74 -5.76
CA LYS A 99 -25.53 -1.36 -5.93
C LYS A 99 -25.35 -2.86 -6.13
N GLU A 100 -25.80 -3.64 -5.14
CA GLU A 100 -25.79 -5.10 -5.24
C GLU A 100 -26.57 -5.56 -6.48
N VAL A 101 -25.99 -6.55 -7.17
CA VAL A 101 -26.54 -7.08 -8.42
C VAL A 101 -26.98 -8.52 -8.18
N GLU A 102 -28.16 -8.86 -8.68
CA GLU A 102 -28.72 -10.20 -8.63
C GLU A 102 -28.99 -10.73 -10.05
N ASP A 103 -29.17 -12.05 -10.17
CA ASP A 103 -29.54 -12.74 -11.41
C ASP A 103 -28.62 -12.45 -12.62
N VAL A 104 -27.31 -12.42 -12.34
CA VAL A 104 -26.28 -12.21 -13.37
C VAL A 104 -26.16 -13.43 -14.29
N VAL A 105 -26.25 -13.19 -15.60
CA VAL A 105 -26.16 -14.25 -16.62
C VAL A 105 -24.80 -14.94 -16.58
N GLY A 106 -24.80 -16.27 -16.39
CA GLY A 106 -23.59 -17.11 -16.48
C GLY A 106 -22.55 -16.89 -15.37
N LEU A 107 -22.98 -16.36 -14.22
CA LEU A 107 -22.17 -16.17 -13.02
C LEU A 107 -22.79 -16.88 -11.82
N ASP A 108 -21.96 -17.56 -11.02
CA ASP A 108 -22.40 -18.17 -9.78
C ASP A 108 -22.81 -17.11 -8.75
N LYS A 109 -23.77 -17.43 -7.88
CA LYS A 109 -24.32 -16.50 -6.87
C LYS A 109 -23.25 -15.95 -5.93
N ASP A 110 -22.23 -16.74 -5.63
CA ASP A 110 -21.13 -16.35 -4.75
C ASP A 110 -20.26 -15.24 -5.36
N LEU A 111 -20.27 -15.12 -6.69
CA LEU A 111 -19.48 -14.14 -7.44
C LEU A 111 -20.22 -12.83 -7.69
N TRP A 112 -21.54 -12.77 -7.44
CA TRP A 112 -22.34 -11.57 -7.69
C TRP A 112 -21.87 -10.38 -6.85
N LYS A 113 -21.44 -10.64 -5.61
CA LYS A 113 -20.86 -9.63 -4.71
C LYS A 113 -19.52 -9.06 -5.18
N ASN A 114 -18.85 -9.75 -6.10
CA ASN A 114 -17.55 -9.33 -6.65
C ASN A 114 -17.69 -8.66 -8.02
N VAL A 115 -18.89 -8.47 -8.55
CA VAL A 115 -19.08 -7.80 -9.83
C VAL A 115 -18.72 -6.32 -9.66
N SER A 116 -17.78 -5.84 -10.48
CA SER A 116 -17.32 -4.43 -10.45
C SER A 116 -17.81 -3.63 -11.65
N ALA A 117 -18.31 -4.28 -12.69
CA ALA A 117 -18.83 -3.65 -13.89
C ALA A 117 -19.92 -4.51 -14.51
N TYR A 118 -21.04 -3.91 -14.87
CA TYR A 118 -22.15 -4.58 -15.54
C TYR A 118 -22.93 -3.64 -16.47
N TYR A 119 -23.75 -4.25 -17.33
CA TYR A 119 -24.79 -3.55 -18.07
C TYR A 119 -26.08 -4.35 -18.06
N GLU A 120 -27.18 -3.64 -18.28
CA GLU A 120 -28.51 -4.22 -18.36
C GLU A 120 -29.04 -4.08 -19.79
N THR A 121 -29.46 -5.19 -20.38
CA THR A 121 -30.12 -5.18 -21.69
C THR A 121 -31.28 -6.17 -21.70
N LYS A 122 -32.42 -5.77 -22.26
CA LYS A 122 -33.63 -6.60 -22.36
C LYS A 122 -34.05 -7.25 -21.02
N GLY A 123 -33.85 -6.55 -19.91
CA GLY A 123 -34.20 -7.03 -18.56
C GLY A 123 -33.25 -8.09 -17.99
N LYS A 124 -32.08 -8.30 -18.59
CA LYS A 124 -31.04 -9.22 -18.10
C LYS A 124 -29.78 -8.45 -17.73
N VAL A 125 -29.11 -8.88 -16.67
CA VAL A 125 -27.85 -8.28 -16.20
C VAL A 125 -26.66 -9.09 -16.69
N TYR A 126 -25.72 -8.41 -17.35
CA TYR A 126 -24.49 -8.99 -17.86
C TYR A 126 -23.28 -8.36 -17.16
N ALA A 127 -22.54 -9.16 -16.42
CA ALA A 127 -21.28 -8.72 -15.83
C ALA A 127 -20.18 -8.61 -16.88
N LEU A 128 -19.43 -7.51 -16.83
CA LEU A 128 -18.25 -7.27 -17.66
C LEU A 128 -16.96 -7.77 -16.99
N GLY A 129 -16.97 -7.95 -15.67
CA GLY A 129 -15.85 -8.53 -14.94
C GLY A 129 -16.01 -8.42 -13.43
N LEU A 130 -15.14 -9.15 -12.74
CA LEU A 130 -15.01 -9.15 -11.29
C LEU A 130 -14.00 -8.09 -10.82
N SER A 131 -14.15 -7.67 -9.56
CA SER A 131 -13.29 -6.68 -8.93
C SER A 131 -11.84 -7.16 -8.88
N ASP A 132 -10.96 -6.39 -9.52
CA ASP A 132 -9.51 -6.51 -9.39
C ASP A 132 -8.93 -5.16 -8.94
N GLY A 133 -7.82 -5.19 -8.21
CA GLY A 133 -7.07 -4.01 -7.77
C GLY A 133 -5.80 -3.80 -8.58
N ASN A 134 -5.43 -4.76 -9.43
CA ASN A 134 -4.16 -4.74 -10.16
C ASN A 134 -4.08 -3.60 -11.19
N LEU A 135 -3.48 -2.49 -10.76
CA LEU A 135 -3.30 -1.30 -11.58
C LEU A 135 -1.94 -1.35 -12.29
N VAL A 136 -1.97 -1.38 -13.64
CA VAL A 136 -0.75 -1.53 -14.44
C VAL A 136 -0.42 -0.22 -15.16
N PRO A 137 0.76 0.37 -14.92
CA PRO A 137 1.20 1.55 -15.67
C PRO A 137 1.61 1.14 -17.09
N ARG A 138 0.99 1.76 -18.10
CA ARG A 138 1.29 1.56 -19.53
C ARG A 138 1.67 2.91 -20.16
N GLY A 139 2.96 3.22 -20.11
CA GLY A 139 3.47 4.51 -20.62
C GLY A 139 2.98 5.68 -19.77
N ARG A 140 2.07 6.49 -20.31
CA ARG A 140 1.49 7.67 -19.64
C ARG A 140 0.07 7.44 -19.10
N LYS A 141 -0.54 6.27 -19.37
CA LYS A 141 -1.87 5.91 -18.88
C LYS A 141 -1.76 4.77 -17.87
N LEU A 142 -2.72 4.71 -16.95
CA LEU A 142 -2.89 3.55 -16.07
C LEU A 142 -3.97 2.65 -16.65
N VAL A 143 -3.78 1.35 -16.56
CA VAL A 143 -4.72 0.36 -17.08
C VAL A 143 -5.17 -0.54 -15.95
N LEU A 144 -6.48 -0.63 -15.74
CA LEU A 144 -7.13 -1.59 -14.85
C LEU A 144 -7.93 -2.57 -15.70
N GLN A 145 -7.80 -3.86 -15.45
CA GLN A 145 -8.46 -4.89 -16.22
C GLN A 145 -9.32 -5.77 -15.32
N TYR A 146 -10.60 -5.87 -15.65
CA TYR A 146 -11.53 -6.81 -15.02
C TYR A 146 -11.77 -7.99 -15.95
N SER A 147 -11.83 -9.17 -15.35
CA SER A 147 -12.01 -10.43 -16.04
C SER A 147 -13.04 -11.30 -15.32
N GLY A 148 -13.43 -12.42 -15.93
CA GLY A 148 -14.36 -13.36 -15.31
C GLY A 148 -15.82 -12.88 -15.30
N GLY A 149 -16.22 -12.04 -16.25
CA GLY A 149 -17.61 -11.61 -16.40
C GLY A 149 -18.53 -12.73 -16.89
N SER A 150 -19.71 -12.30 -17.35
CA SER A 150 -20.68 -13.16 -18.05
C SER A 150 -20.06 -13.75 -19.33
N PRO A 151 -20.56 -14.90 -19.83
CA PRO A 151 -20.07 -15.49 -21.06
C PRO A 151 -20.23 -14.54 -22.26
N CYS A 152 -19.26 -14.55 -23.16
CA CYS A 152 -19.38 -13.83 -24.43
C CYS A 152 -20.46 -14.44 -25.31
N GLY A 153 -21.11 -13.61 -26.12
CA GLY A 153 -22.18 -14.03 -27.01
C GLY A 153 -21.66 -14.81 -28.22
N VAL A 154 -22.14 -16.05 -28.34
CA VAL A 154 -23.02 -16.47 -29.45
C VAL A 154 -23.96 -17.52 -28.86
N SER A 155 -25.03 -17.06 -28.21
CA SER A 155 -26.09 -17.94 -27.73
C SER A 155 -27.46 -17.35 -28.09
N ASP A 156 -27.64 -17.06 -29.37
CA ASP A 156 -28.88 -17.49 -29.99
C ASP A 156 -28.64 -18.94 -30.42
N GLU A 157 -29.51 -19.86 -30.05
CA GLU A 157 -29.51 -21.26 -30.49
C GLU A 157 -29.70 -21.42 -32.02
N LYS A 158 -29.42 -20.38 -32.81
CA LYS A 158 -29.60 -20.28 -34.26
C LYS A 158 -28.36 -19.80 -35.03
N SER A 159 -27.15 -19.87 -34.48
CA SER A 159 -25.92 -19.62 -35.27
C SER A 159 -25.06 -20.88 -35.49
N LYS A 160 -25.67 -22.06 -35.53
CA LYS A 160 -25.03 -23.27 -36.09
C LYS A 160 -24.99 -23.29 -37.63
N GLU A 161 -25.50 -22.27 -38.30
CA GLU A 161 -25.30 -22.05 -39.74
C GLU A 161 -24.84 -20.62 -39.99
N LYS A 162 -23.54 -20.41 -39.90
CA LYS A 162 -22.74 -19.51 -40.75
C LYS A 162 -21.30 -19.48 -40.22
N ARG A 163 -20.71 -20.66 -40.12
CA ARG A 163 -19.33 -20.76 -40.57
C ARG A 163 -19.44 -20.49 -42.07
N TRP A 164 -19.05 -19.30 -42.49
CA TRP A 164 -18.85 -18.97 -43.88
C TRP A 164 -18.06 -20.14 -44.50
N GLU A 165 -18.71 -20.88 -45.39
CA GLU A 165 -18.00 -21.74 -46.32
C GLU A 165 -17.04 -20.81 -47.07
N VAL A 166 -15.76 -20.89 -46.71
CA VAL A 166 -14.70 -20.48 -47.62
C VAL A 166 -15.02 -21.22 -48.91
N HIS A 167 -15.27 -20.49 -50.01
CA HIS A 167 -15.50 -21.12 -51.30
C HIS A 167 -14.44 -22.19 -51.57
N ASP A 168 -14.91 -23.35 -52.04
CA ASP A 168 -14.17 -24.52 -52.48
C ASP A 168 -13.25 -24.15 -53.68
N GLY A 169 -12.17 -23.43 -53.38
CA GLY A 169 -11.27 -22.84 -54.38
C GLY A 169 -10.08 -22.05 -53.82
N ALA A 170 -9.99 -21.79 -52.51
CA ALA A 170 -8.80 -21.17 -51.91
C ALA A 170 -7.79 -22.22 -51.44
N THR A 171 -7.19 -22.94 -52.40
CA THR A 171 -5.99 -23.75 -52.17
C THR A 171 -4.83 -22.82 -51.77
N TYR A 172 -4.40 -22.87 -50.51
CA TYR A 172 -3.05 -22.45 -50.18
C TYR A 172 -2.11 -23.56 -50.65
N LYS A 173 -1.25 -23.22 -51.60
CA LYS A 173 -0.21 -24.10 -52.13
C LYS A 173 0.86 -24.29 -51.06
N TYR A 174 0.78 -25.36 -50.28
CA TYR A 174 1.94 -25.88 -49.54
C TYR A 174 2.61 -26.94 -50.41
N HIS A 175 3.93 -26.81 -50.55
CA HIS A 175 4.75 -27.70 -51.35
C HIS A 175 4.78 -29.12 -50.76
N GLU A 176 4.59 -30.05 -51.69
CA GLU A 176 4.57 -31.50 -51.65
C GLU A 176 5.95 -32.10 -51.27
N TYR A 177 5.94 -33.05 -50.35
CA TYR A 177 6.83 -34.21 -50.36
C TYR A 177 6.00 -35.45 -49.98
N ASP A 178 6.09 -36.44 -50.86
CA ASP A 178 5.38 -37.72 -50.91
C ASP A 178 5.60 -38.61 -49.67
N ASP A 179 4.57 -39.37 -49.29
CA ASP A 179 4.69 -40.83 -49.15
C ASP A 179 3.30 -41.50 -48.96
N ASP A 180 3.21 -42.69 -49.55
CA ASP A 180 2.08 -43.51 -49.98
C ASP A 180 1.20 -44.22 -48.91
N GLU A 181 0.02 -44.68 -49.39
CA GLU A 181 -0.74 -45.89 -49.01
C GLU A 181 -1.31 -45.98 -47.56
N SER A 182 -2.51 -46.51 -47.23
CA SER A 182 -3.44 -47.48 -47.82
C SER A 182 -4.76 -47.47 -47.00
N GLU A 183 -5.86 -47.90 -47.63
CA GLU A 183 -6.96 -48.81 -47.16
C GLU A 183 -7.36 -48.75 -45.65
N ASP A 184 -8.63 -48.72 -45.23
CA ASP A 184 -9.65 -49.70 -45.56
C ASP A 184 -11.04 -49.38 -44.93
N SER A 185 -12.03 -50.09 -45.47
CA SER A 185 -13.42 -50.34 -45.06
C SER A 185 -13.70 -50.49 -43.53
N GLU A 186 -14.89 -50.26 -42.97
CA GLU A 186 -16.11 -51.05 -43.16
C GLU A 186 -17.36 -50.42 -42.48
N SER A 187 -18.49 -50.81 -43.06
CA SER A 187 -19.88 -50.62 -42.61
C SER A 187 -20.22 -51.24 -41.25
N ARG A 188 -21.32 -50.76 -40.64
CA ARG A 188 -22.48 -51.61 -40.26
C ARG A 188 -23.68 -50.77 -39.84
N ARG A 189 -24.75 -50.86 -40.64
CA ARG A 189 -26.13 -50.58 -40.22
C ARG A 189 -26.64 -51.78 -39.44
N ALA A 190 -27.29 -51.54 -38.31
CA ALA A 190 -28.27 -52.46 -37.74
C ALA A 190 -29.37 -51.66 -37.04
N SER A 191 -30.60 -51.95 -37.45
CA SER A 191 -31.88 -51.40 -36.98
C SER A 191 -32.52 -52.36 -35.97
N LYS A 192 -33.24 -51.79 -34.98
CA LYS A 192 -34.27 -52.35 -34.05
C LYS A 192 -34.01 -51.78 -32.65
N ASP A 193 -34.97 -51.48 -31.79
CA ASP A 193 -36.43 -51.58 -31.75
C ASP A 193 -36.90 -50.49 -30.76
N LYS A 194 -38.20 -50.19 -30.76
CA LYS A 194 -38.85 -49.38 -29.72
C LYS A 194 -38.95 -50.20 -28.43
N ASP A 195 -38.50 -49.61 -27.32
CA ASP A 195 -39.07 -49.82 -25.99
C ASP A 195 -39.11 -48.44 -25.31
N GLU A 196 -40.31 -48.05 -24.88
CA GLU A 196 -40.56 -46.91 -24.01
C GLU A 196 -40.35 -47.35 -22.55
N ASP A 197 -40.05 -46.36 -21.71
CA ASP A 197 -40.06 -46.37 -20.24
C ASP A 197 -38.68 -46.55 -19.53
N ASP A 198 -38.35 -45.54 -18.71
CA ASP A 198 -37.23 -45.42 -17.74
C ASP A 198 -35.85 -44.83 -18.16
N GLU A 199 -35.79 -43.73 -18.93
CA GLU A 199 -34.52 -42.98 -19.17
C GLU A 199 -34.58 -41.44 -18.98
N ASP A 200 -35.56 -40.89 -18.26
CA ASP A 200 -35.73 -39.43 -18.17
C ASP A 200 -34.87 -38.72 -17.11
N GLU A 201 -34.26 -39.45 -16.15
CA GLU A 201 -33.40 -38.84 -15.13
C GLU A 201 -31.92 -38.76 -15.56
N ASP A 202 -31.37 -39.81 -16.19
CA ASP A 202 -29.95 -39.86 -16.59
C ASP A 202 -29.59 -38.92 -17.75
N ARG A 203 -30.56 -38.56 -18.61
CA ARG A 203 -30.35 -37.59 -19.70
C ARG A 203 -30.22 -36.16 -19.17
N LYS A 204 -31.02 -35.78 -18.18
CA LYS A 204 -30.98 -34.44 -17.57
C LYS A 204 -29.65 -34.14 -16.90
N ASP A 205 -29.04 -35.12 -16.24
CA ASP A 205 -27.77 -34.89 -15.55
C ASP A 205 -26.59 -34.83 -16.51
N LYS A 206 -26.58 -35.64 -17.58
CA LYS A 206 -25.60 -35.53 -18.67
C LYS A 206 -25.70 -34.21 -19.44
N ASP A 207 -26.90 -33.67 -19.63
CA ASP A 207 -27.10 -32.38 -20.30
C ASP A 207 -26.64 -31.20 -19.42
N LYS A 208 -26.91 -31.25 -18.11
CA LYS A 208 -26.39 -30.26 -17.14
C LYS A 208 -24.86 -30.30 -17.04
N GLU A 209 -24.24 -31.49 -17.10
CA GLU A 209 -22.78 -31.61 -17.08
C GLU A 209 -22.13 -31.05 -18.35
N LYS A 210 -22.71 -31.34 -19.53
CA LYS A 210 -22.25 -30.77 -20.81
C LYS A 210 -22.44 -29.26 -20.89
N GLU A 211 -23.52 -28.72 -20.31
CA GLU A 211 -23.75 -27.28 -20.21
C GLU A 211 -22.71 -26.60 -19.29
N LYS A 212 -22.43 -27.21 -18.13
CA LYS A 212 -21.38 -26.75 -17.22
C LYS A 212 -19.97 -26.83 -17.84
N GLU A 213 -19.70 -27.82 -18.68
CA GLU A 213 -18.43 -27.96 -19.39
C GLU A 213 -18.27 -26.94 -20.53
N LYS A 214 -19.35 -26.65 -21.28
CA LYS A 214 -19.38 -25.54 -22.25
C LYS A 214 -19.19 -24.18 -21.59
N LEU A 215 -19.76 -23.96 -20.41
CA LEU A 215 -19.55 -22.73 -19.61
C LEU A 215 -18.11 -22.54 -19.12
N LYS A 216 -17.33 -23.63 -18.98
CA LYS A 216 -15.90 -23.58 -18.63
C LYS A 216 -15.01 -23.29 -19.84
N THR A 217 -15.45 -23.61 -21.05
CA THR A 217 -14.71 -23.41 -22.30
C THR A 217 -15.11 -22.13 -23.07
N GLN A 218 -16.24 -21.51 -22.70
CA GLN A 218 -16.69 -20.26 -23.29
C GLN A 218 -15.87 -19.07 -22.77
N ARG A 219 -15.41 -18.20 -23.69
CA ARG A 219 -14.76 -16.94 -23.31
C ARG A 219 -15.72 -16.10 -22.47
N ARG A 220 -15.17 -15.41 -21.47
CA ARG A 220 -15.92 -14.50 -20.60
C ARG A 220 -15.64 -13.06 -20.97
N LYS A 221 -16.65 -12.21 -20.76
CA LYS A 221 -16.54 -10.76 -20.91
C LYS A 221 -15.47 -10.21 -19.97
N SER A 222 -14.81 -9.18 -20.45
CA SER A 222 -13.76 -8.45 -19.75
C SER A 222 -13.91 -6.95 -20.02
N ALA A 223 -13.56 -6.14 -19.03
CA ALA A 223 -13.54 -4.68 -19.15
C ALA A 223 -12.13 -4.14 -18.90
N THR A 224 -11.68 -3.24 -19.77
CA THR A 224 -10.40 -2.55 -19.64
C THR A 224 -10.66 -1.06 -19.46
N PHE A 225 -10.19 -0.51 -18.34
CA PHE A 225 -10.28 0.90 -18.02
C PHE A 225 -8.93 1.56 -18.24
N SER A 226 -8.90 2.55 -19.12
CA SER A 226 -7.73 3.39 -19.34
C SER A 226 -7.91 4.70 -18.59
N PHE A 227 -7.13 4.92 -17.54
CA PHE A 227 -7.17 6.15 -16.78
C PHE A 227 -6.27 7.22 -17.43
N LEU A 228 -6.88 8.39 -17.65
CA LEU A 228 -6.25 9.60 -18.13
C LEU A 228 -6.16 10.60 -16.98
N CYS A 229 -4.97 11.16 -16.77
CA CYS A 229 -4.73 12.22 -15.81
C CYS A 229 -5.47 13.50 -16.24
N ASP A 230 -6.36 13.97 -15.38
CA ASP A 230 -7.07 15.24 -15.52
C ASP A 230 -6.73 16.12 -14.30
N ARG A 231 -6.09 17.27 -14.51
CA ARG A 231 -5.62 18.12 -13.40
C ARG A 231 -6.65 19.14 -12.92
N ASP A 232 -7.82 19.19 -13.56
CA ASP A 232 -8.84 20.16 -13.21
C ASP A 232 -9.58 19.69 -11.94
N PRO A 233 -9.50 20.45 -10.83
CA PRO A 233 -10.12 20.05 -9.56
C PRO A 233 -11.66 20.13 -9.59
N ASP A 234 -12.22 20.87 -10.55
CA ASP A 234 -13.65 21.07 -10.72
C ASP A 234 -14.33 19.94 -11.52
N THR A 235 -13.55 19.13 -12.24
CA THR A 235 -14.06 18.01 -13.03
C THR A 235 -14.05 16.74 -12.18
N PRO A 236 -15.22 16.16 -11.83
CA PRO A 236 -15.27 14.90 -11.12
C PRO A 236 -14.80 13.74 -12.01
N THR A 237 -14.37 12.65 -11.37
CA THR A 237 -14.00 11.42 -12.08
C THR A 237 -15.15 10.92 -12.94
N ALA A 238 -14.90 10.73 -14.23
CA ALA A 238 -15.94 10.38 -15.20
C ALA A 238 -15.48 9.26 -16.13
N ALA A 239 -16.32 8.24 -16.29
CA ALA A 239 -16.11 7.11 -17.18
C ALA A 239 -16.84 7.30 -18.52
N SER A 240 -16.13 7.08 -19.62
CA SER A 240 -16.66 7.16 -20.99
C SER A 240 -16.48 5.82 -21.68
N PHE A 241 -17.51 5.35 -22.38
CA PHE A 241 -17.43 4.14 -23.20
C PHE A 241 -16.71 4.46 -24.51
N VAL A 242 -15.69 3.67 -24.86
CA VAL A 242 -14.90 3.84 -26.09
C VAL A 242 -15.38 2.89 -27.17
N GLY A 243 -15.62 1.63 -26.81
CA GLY A 243 -16.04 0.62 -27.76
C GLY A 243 -15.98 -0.80 -27.21
N THR A 244 -16.42 -1.74 -28.04
CA THR A 244 -16.40 -3.18 -27.78
C THR A 244 -15.79 -3.91 -28.97
N ASP A 245 -15.20 -5.07 -28.68
CA ASP A 245 -14.81 -6.06 -29.68
C ASP A 245 -16.05 -6.58 -30.44
N PRO A 246 -15.94 -7.01 -31.73
CA PRO A 246 -17.07 -7.57 -32.49
C PRO A 246 -17.70 -8.80 -31.84
N ASP A 247 -16.94 -9.57 -31.06
CA ASP A 247 -17.42 -10.75 -30.33
C ASP A 247 -18.07 -10.39 -28.98
N GLU A 248 -18.20 -9.09 -28.66
CA GLU A 248 -18.71 -8.57 -27.39
C GLU A 248 -18.02 -9.19 -26.15
N CYS A 249 -16.73 -9.52 -26.29
CA CYS A 249 -15.92 -10.13 -25.23
C CYS A 249 -15.07 -9.12 -24.45
N ALA A 250 -14.67 -8.03 -25.07
CA ALA A 250 -13.78 -7.04 -24.48
C ALA A 250 -14.38 -5.65 -24.64
N TYR A 251 -14.53 -4.94 -23.52
CA TYR A 251 -15.09 -3.61 -23.44
C TYR A 251 -13.99 -2.63 -23.02
N PHE A 252 -13.93 -1.49 -23.69
CA PHE A 252 -12.92 -0.48 -23.44
C PHE A 252 -13.57 0.80 -22.92
N PHE A 253 -13.07 1.28 -21.80
CA PHE A 253 -13.52 2.50 -21.15
C PHE A 253 -12.34 3.45 -20.97
N GLU A 254 -12.61 4.74 -21.15
CA GLU A 254 -11.67 5.81 -20.81
C GLU A 254 -12.20 6.56 -19.60
N VAL A 255 -11.37 6.66 -18.56
CA VAL A 255 -11.72 7.28 -17.28
C VAL A 255 -10.83 8.50 -17.07
N ARG A 256 -11.42 9.67 -16.87
CA ARG A 256 -10.68 10.87 -16.49
C ARG A 256 -10.70 11.02 -14.98
N SER A 257 -9.52 11.16 -14.37
CA SER A 257 -9.37 11.35 -12.93
C SER A 257 -8.14 12.18 -12.60
N MET A 258 -8.24 12.98 -11.54
CA MET A 258 -7.11 13.69 -10.93
C MET A 258 -6.13 12.78 -10.20
N HIS A 259 -6.59 11.64 -9.71
CA HIS A 259 -5.79 10.68 -8.96
C HIS A 259 -4.95 9.77 -9.88
N ALA A 260 -5.26 9.76 -11.19
CA ALA A 260 -4.44 9.11 -12.22
C ALA A 260 -3.20 9.92 -12.60
N CYS A 261 -3.05 11.14 -12.07
CA CYS A 261 -1.86 11.95 -12.28
C CYS A 261 -0.68 11.44 -11.47
N SER A 262 0.51 11.40 -12.10
CA SER A 262 1.73 10.99 -11.41
C SER A 262 2.01 11.93 -10.23
N ILE A 263 1.88 11.41 -9.02
CA ILE A 263 2.33 12.09 -7.82
C ILE A 263 3.80 11.69 -7.63
N ALA A 264 4.67 12.69 -7.45
CA ALA A 264 6.00 12.39 -6.95
C ALA A 264 5.80 11.77 -5.57
N GLU A 265 6.23 10.51 -5.41
CA GLU A 265 6.13 9.78 -4.15
C GLU A 265 6.46 10.69 -2.97
N PRO A 266 5.63 10.74 -1.90
CA PRO A 266 5.84 11.63 -0.75
C PRO A 266 7.23 11.37 -0.15
N HIS A 267 8.21 12.13 -0.63
CA HIS A 267 9.62 12.09 -0.28
C HIS A 267 10.25 10.68 -0.34
N LYS A 268 11.05 10.43 -1.40
CA LYS A 268 12.16 9.46 -1.28
C LYS A 268 12.89 9.70 0.07
N PRO A 269 13.31 8.66 0.81
CA PRO A 269 13.94 8.76 2.14
C PRO A 269 15.32 9.44 2.08
N GLY A 270 15.32 10.75 1.79
CA GLY A 270 16.48 11.57 1.50
C GLY A 270 16.13 13.03 1.15
N SER A 271 14.85 13.35 0.91
CA SER A 271 14.41 14.75 0.78
C SER A 271 14.31 15.38 2.18
N VAL A 272 15.30 16.21 2.51
CA VAL A 272 15.32 17.06 3.70
C VAL A 272 14.09 17.97 3.70
N GLY A 273 13.16 17.74 4.62
CA GLY A 273 11.95 18.55 4.75
C GLY A 273 12.30 20.03 4.97
N PRO A 274 11.40 20.97 4.61
CA PRO A 274 11.68 22.40 4.67
C PRO A 274 12.20 22.85 6.04
N GLY A 275 11.67 22.28 7.13
CA GLY A 275 12.13 22.56 8.50
C GLY A 275 13.61 22.23 8.75
N SER A 276 14.13 21.14 8.16
CA SER A 276 15.55 20.77 8.33
C SER A 276 16.49 21.71 7.58
N VAL A 277 16.07 22.19 6.40
CA VAL A 277 16.81 23.21 5.64
C VAL A 277 16.88 24.52 6.43
N PHE A 278 15.76 24.97 7.00
CA PHE A 278 15.75 26.17 7.86
C PHE A 278 16.62 25.99 9.11
N ALA A 279 16.60 24.81 9.74
CA ALA A 279 17.44 24.52 10.91
C ALA A 279 18.94 24.57 10.58
N ILE A 280 19.36 24.02 9.44
CA ILE A 280 20.76 24.05 8.99
C ILE A 280 21.20 25.50 8.72
N ILE A 281 20.38 26.29 8.02
CA ILE A 281 20.68 27.71 7.75
C ILE A 281 20.83 28.50 9.05
N PHE A 282 19.89 28.31 10.00
CA PHE A 282 19.95 28.95 11.31
C PHE A 282 21.23 28.58 12.07
N PHE A 283 21.61 27.31 12.08
CA PHE A 283 22.83 26.84 12.77
C PHE A 283 24.10 27.46 12.17
N ILE A 284 24.20 27.51 10.84
CA ILE A 284 25.33 28.15 10.15
C ILE A 284 25.39 29.65 10.47
N ALA A 285 24.24 30.34 10.47
CA ALA A 285 24.18 31.76 10.82
C ALA A 285 24.65 32.03 12.26
N VAL A 286 24.24 31.20 13.23
CA VAL A 286 24.70 31.27 14.61
C VAL A 286 26.21 31.02 14.72
N LEU A 287 26.74 30.02 14.01
CA LEU A 287 28.18 29.71 14.00
C LEU A 287 28.98 30.91 13.48
N VAL A 288 28.59 31.46 12.33
CA VAL A 288 29.27 32.62 11.74
C VAL A 288 29.19 33.84 12.67
N TYR A 289 28.04 34.07 13.32
CA TYR A 289 27.88 35.16 14.29
C TYR A 289 28.81 35.00 15.50
N VAL A 290 28.89 33.80 16.08
CA VAL A 290 29.75 33.54 17.24
C VAL A 290 31.23 33.59 16.87
N VAL A 291 31.66 32.90 15.82
CA VAL A 291 33.08 32.85 15.41
C VAL A 291 33.55 34.21 14.90
N GLY A 292 32.78 34.85 14.01
CA GLY A 292 33.08 36.18 13.50
C GLY A 292 33.07 37.24 14.59
N GLY A 293 32.12 37.16 15.52
CA GLY A 293 32.04 38.06 16.65
C GLY A 293 33.18 37.88 17.67
N ILE A 294 33.61 36.65 17.96
CA ILE A 294 34.81 36.38 18.75
C ILE A 294 36.04 36.94 18.06
N PHE A 295 36.20 36.71 16.75
CA PHE A 295 37.34 37.22 15.99
C PHE A 295 37.37 38.75 16.00
N TYR A 296 36.23 39.41 15.80
CA TYR A 296 36.11 40.86 15.88
C TYR A 296 36.46 41.39 17.27
N GLN A 297 35.89 40.83 18.33
CA GLN A 297 36.16 41.28 19.71
C GLN A 297 37.59 41.00 20.17
N ARG A 298 38.23 39.95 19.63
CA ARG A 298 39.62 39.61 19.91
C ARG A 298 40.61 40.50 19.16
N THR A 299 40.37 40.74 17.87
CA THR A 299 41.33 41.43 16.99
C THR A 299 41.18 42.94 17.03
N VAL A 300 39.94 43.44 17.05
CA VAL A 300 39.64 44.88 17.00
C VAL A 300 39.39 45.46 18.39
N ALA A 301 38.63 44.76 19.24
CA ALA A 301 38.24 45.28 20.56
C ALA A 301 39.16 44.87 21.72
N HIS A 302 40.18 44.03 21.46
CA HIS A 302 41.14 43.51 22.45
C HIS A 302 40.54 42.98 23.77
N ALA A 303 39.30 42.49 23.74
CA ALA A 303 38.67 41.89 24.91
C ALA A 303 39.34 40.55 25.25
N ARG A 304 39.46 40.21 26.54
CA ARG A 304 40.00 38.93 27.03
C ARG A 304 38.98 38.15 27.85
N GLY A 305 39.05 36.83 27.77
CA GLY A 305 38.19 35.91 28.52
C GLY A 305 36.75 35.87 28.00
N TRP A 306 35.79 35.62 28.89
CA TRP A 306 34.36 35.44 28.59
C TRP A 306 33.67 36.68 27.98
N ARG A 307 34.35 37.84 28.01
CA ARG A 307 33.91 39.08 27.35
C ARG A 307 34.18 39.09 25.84
N GLN A 308 34.68 37.99 25.25
CA GLN A 308 34.88 37.83 23.81
C GLN A 308 33.65 37.28 23.07
N LEU A 309 32.62 36.83 23.80
CA LEU A 309 31.39 36.32 23.21
C LEU A 309 30.39 37.47 22.98
N PRO A 310 29.91 37.67 21.74
CA PRO A 310 28.87 38.66 21.46
C PRO A 310 27.58 38.32 22.22
N ASN A 311 27.06 39.27 23.02
CA ASN A 311 25.80 39.10 23.78
C ASN A 311 25.78 37.85 24.68
N TYR A 312 26.82 37.66 25.50
CA TYR A 312 26.97 36.49 26.38
C TYR A 312 25.74 36.20 27.28
N SER A 313 25.08 37.23 27.82
CA SER A 313 23.88 37.06 28.67
C SER A 313 22.74 36.32 27.96
N LEU A 314 22.54 36.60 26.67
CA LEU A 314 21.54 35.94 25.84
C LEU A 314 21.90 34.48 25.61
N TRP A 315 23.16 34.19 25.25
CA TRP A 315 23.61 32.80 25.01
C TRP A 315 23.61 31.94 26.26
N ALA A 316 24.02 32.51 27.40
CA ALA A 316 23.97 31.82 28.69
C ALA A 316 22.52 31.46 29.07
N GLY A 317 21.57 32.36 28.83
CA GLY A 317 20.14 32.12 29.07
C GLY A 317 19.52 31.06 28.15
N ILE A 318 19.89 31.05 26.86
CA ILE A 318 19.44 30.02 25.92
C ILE A 318 20.00 28.65 26.32
N TRP A 319 21.28 28.57 26.67
CA TRP A 319 21.91 27.31 27.07
C TRP A 319 21.34 26.77 28.38
N SER A 320 21.13 27.63 29.38
CA SER A 320 20.49 27.21 30.64
C SER A 320 19.08 26.67 30.39
N PHE A 321 18.29 27.33 29.53
CA PHE A 321 16.96 26.85 29.16
C PHE A 321 16.99 25.47 28.47
N ILE A 322 17.94 25.24 27.57
CA ILE A 322 18.10 23.93 26.89
C ILE A 322 18.48 22.84 27.90
N VAL A 323 19.39 23.12 28.83
CA VAL A 323 19.80 22.19 29.88
C VAL A 323 18.64 21.88 30.82
N ASP A 324 17.87 22.88 31.22
CA ASP A 324 16.69 22.71 32.07
C ASP A 324 15.61 21.88 31.36
N LEU A 325 15.32 22.17 30.08
CA LEU A 325 14.37 21.41 29.28
C LEU A 325 14.81 19.94 29.11
N PHE A 326 16.09 19.69 28.83
CA PHE A 326 16.63 18.34 28.70
C PHE A 326 16.59 17.60 30.05
N THR A 327 16.87 18.29 31.15
CA THR A 327 16.79 17.73 32.51
C THR A 327 15.35 17.37 32.88
N ILE A 328 14.37 18.21 32.54
CA ILE A 328 12.94 17.96 32.76
C ILE A 328 12.47 16.79 31.90
N LEU A 329 12.82 16.74 30.61
CA LEU A 329 12.44 15.67 29.70
C LEU A 329 13.05 14.32 30.14
N THR A 330 14.35 14.32 30.49
CA THR A 330 15.08 13.12 30.94
C THR A 330 14.60 12.64 32.30
N SER A 331 14.27 13.54 33.23
CA SER A 331 13.70 13.17 34.54
C SER A 331 12.25 12.68 34.44
N SER A 332 11.48 13.18 33.46
CA SER A 332 10.13 12.71 33.18
C SER A 332 10.11 11.32 32.54
N CYS A 333 11.02 11.04 31.60
CA CYS A 333 11.22 9.68 31.07
C CYS A 333 11.86 8.74 32.11
N GLY A 334 12.67 9.26 33.03
CA GLY A 334 13.25 8.51 34.16
C GLY A 334 12.25 8.11 35.25
N ARG A 335 11.03 8.68 35.27
CA ARG A 335 9.91 8.24 36.14
C ARG A 335 9.10 7.08 35.53
N LEU A 336 9.25 6.80 34.23
CA LEU A 336 8.62 5.67 33.54
C LEU A 336 9.51 4.40 33.57
N ILE A 337 10.73 4.49 34.08
CA ILE A 337 11.58 3.33 34.40
C ILE A 337 11.23 2.90 35.83
N PRO A 338 10.74 1.67 36.07
CA PRO A 338 10.47 1.19 37.42
C PRO A 338 11.80 1.12 38.19
N ARG A 339 12.06 2.12 39.04
CA ARG A 339 13.09 2.02 40.08
C ARG A 339 12.57 1.02 41.09
N GLY A 340 13.05 -0.22 41.02
CA GLY A 340 12.81 -1.25 42.02
C GLY A 340 13.14 -0.71 43.41
N ARG A 341 12.09 -0.34 44.15
CA ARG A 341 12.16 0.16 45.51
C ARG A 341 12.34 -1.06 46.42
N GLY A 342 13.59 -1.46 46.63
CA GLY A 342 13.96 -2.44 47.64
C GLY A 342 13.66 -1.86 49.03
N TYR A 343 12.82 -2.56 49.78
CA TYR A 343 12.56 -2.26 51.18
C TYR A 343 13.85 -2.45 51.99
N HIS A 344 14.34 -1.39 52.64
CA HIS A 344 15.25 -1.53 53.76
C HIS A 344 14.44 -2.02 54.96
N THR A 345 14.63 -3.28 55.35
CA THR A 345 14.21 -3.77 56.66
C THR A 345 15.18 -3.26 57.71
N LEU A 346 14.65 -2.51 58.68
CA LEU A 346 15.30 -2.31 59.96
C LEU A 346 15.07 -3.57 60.79
N SER A 347 16.10 -4.38 60.99
CA SER A 347 16.18 -5.33 62.11
C SER A 347 17.54 -5.19 62.77
N GLY A 348 17.51 -4.89 64.07
CA GLY A 348 18.67 -4.59 64.88
C GLY A 348 19.33 -5.82 65.49
N SER A 349 20.68 -5.72 65.57
CA SER A 349 21.59 -6.17 66.65
C SER A 349 21.78 -7.67 66.97
N PRO A 350 22.87 -8.07 67.66
CA PRO A 350 24.24 -7.54 67.69
C PRO A 350 25.32 -8.65 67.69
N SER A 351 26.27 -8.67 66.74
CA SER A 351 27.63 -9.23 67.00
C SER A 351 28.53 -9.16 65.77
N GLY A 352 29.72 -8.57 65.95
CA GLY A 352 30.94 -9.03 65.27
C GLY A 352 31.34 -8.34 63.97
N ARG A 353 32.50 -7.63 64.04
CA ARG A 353 33.41 -7.24 62.94
C ARG A 353 33.08 -5.99 62.09
N ARG A 354 33.26 -4.83 62.73
CA ARG A 354 34.33 -3.83 62.45
C ARG A 354 34.91 -3.78 61.01
N HIS A 355 34.60 -2.71 60.27
CA HIS A 355 35.65 -1.86 59.69
C HIS A 355 35.18 -0.40 59.68
N SER A 356 35.71 0.36 60.64
CA SER A 356 35.35 1.74 60.97
C SER A 356 36.35 2.67 60.29
N ARG A 357 35.89 3.53 59.36
CA ARG A 357 36.71 4.62 58.80
C ARG A 357 36.79 5.83 59.72
N ASP A 358 35.84 5.97 60.65
CA ASP A 358 35.85 7.04 61.65
C ASP A 358 36.82 6.76 62.81
N ALA A 359 37.36 5.53 62.91
CA ALA A 359 38.43 5.18 63.84
C ALA A 359 39.84 5.52 63.30
N GLU A 360 40.00 5.74 62.00
CA GLU A 360 41.31 6.08 61.40
C GLU A 360 41.66 7.55 61.65
N ASN A 361 40.67 8.45 61.69
CA ASN A 361 40.91 9.87 61.99
C ASN A 361 41.18 10.16 63.48
N ARG A 362 40.91 9.22 64.39
CA ARG A 362 41.21 9.39 65.83
C ARG A 362 42.63 8.99 66.23
N LEU A 363 43.34 8.24 65.37
CA LEU A 363 44.73 7.82 65.62
C LEU A 363 45.76 8.84 65.13
N ILE A 364 45.34 9.86 64.37
CA ILE A 364 46.21 10.92 63.87
C ILE A 364 46.27 12.08 64.88
N ASP A 365 45.14 12.42 65.51
CA ASP A 365 45.11 13.50 66.52
C ASP A 365 45.77 13.10 67.85
N GLN A 366 45.91 11.80 68.15
CA GLN A 366 46.58 11.32 69.37
C GLN A 366 48.11 11.15 69.23
N LEU A 367 48.66 11.24 68.01
CA LEU A 367 50.10 11.08 67.78
C LEU A 367 50.85 12.43 67.84
N ASP A 368 50.13 13.56 67.75
CA ASP A 368 50.70 14.91 67.85
C ASP A 368 50.72 15.46 69.29
N GLU A 369 50.13 14.78 70.29
CA GLU A 369 50.12 15.23 71.70
C GLU A 369 51.25 14.63 72.58
N GLU A 370 52.13 13.75 72.08
CA GLU A 370 53.23 13.14 72.86
C GLU A 370 54.65 13.63 72.45
N TRP A 371 54.76 14.75 71.73
CA TRP A 371 56.07 15.32 71.33
C TRP A 371 56.36 16.73 71.87
N ASP A 372 55.54 17.27 72.77
CA ASP A 372 55.78 18.57 73.44
C ASP A 372 55.68 18.47 74.98
N ASP A 373 56.51 17.62 75.60
CA ASP A 373 57.05 17.83 76.97
C ASP A 373 58.45 17.20 77.13
#